data_AF-A0A7J3LY57-F1
#
_entry.id   AF-A0A7J3LY57-F1
#
_cell.length_a   1.000
_cell.length_b   1.000
_cell.length_c   1.000
_cell.angle_alpha   90.00
_cell.angle_beta   90.00
_cell.angle_gamma   90.00
#
_symmetry.space_group_name_H-M   'P 1'
#
loop_
_entity.id
_entity.type
_entity.pdbx_description
1 polymer ?
#
loop_
_entity_poly.entity_id
_entity_poly.type
_entity_poly.pdbx_seq_one_letter_code
_entity_poly.pdbx_strand_id
1 'polypeptide(L)'
;MYHRMYPLLTEIIVGGYDREEGYSLYVLDPLGVVLPDNYTALGTGAEVAIGVIESGYTRDISLVDARELAIRSVKTASMRDATSGDGVDLLLISENDVREEFIPLF
;
A
#
# COMPACT_ATOMS: atom_id res chain seq x y z
N MET A 1 6.37 14.71 19.46
CA MET A 1 6.22 16.18 19.67
C MET A 1 7.29 17.02 18.96
N TYR A 2 8.52 16.54 18.75
CA TYR A 2 9.60 17.31 18.08
C TYR A 2 9.41 17.54 16.56
N HIS A 3 8.81 16.60 15.82
CA HIS A 3 8.59 16.73 14.37
C HIS A 3 7.44 17.66 13.96
N ARG A 4 6.68 18.23 14.90
CA ARG A 4 5.58 19.15 14.56
C ARG A 4 6.07 20.53 14.11
N MET A 5 7.30 20.91 14.49
CA MET A 5 7.94 22.18 14.06
C MET A 5 8.77 22.02 12.78
N TYR A 6 9.14 20.78 12.43
CA TYR A 6 9.89 20.41 11.22
C TYR A 6 9.31 19.09 10.68
N PRO A 7 8.19 19.15 9.95
CA PRO A 7 7.51 17.95 9.47
C PRO A 7 8.42 17.17 8.50
N LEU A 8 8.43 15.85 8.65
CA LEU A 8 8.95 14.96 7.63
C LEU A 8 7.98 15.02 6.45
N LEU A 9 8.45 15.44 5.29
CA LEU A 9 7.68 15.42 4.05
C LEU A 9 7.67 13.97 3.50
N THR A 10 7.14 13.05 4.30
CA THR A 10 7.05 11.62 4.01
C THR A 10 5.63 11.16 4.21
N GLU A 11 5.11 10.44 3.24
CA GLU A 11 3.86 9.72 3.36
C GLU A 11 4.18 8.30 3.85
N ILE A 12 3.50 7.84 4.91
CA ILE A 12 3.83 6.56 5.56
C ILE A 12 2.57 5.71 5.69
N ILE A 13 2.69 4.45 5.25
CA ILE A 13 1.73 3.38 5.51
C ILE A 13 2.31 2.45 6.58
N VAL A 14 1.48 2.05 7.52
CA VAL A 14 1.77 0.96 8.46
C VAL A 14 0.67 -0.08 8.32
N GLY A 15 1.03 -1.29 7.94
CA GLY A 15 0.10 -2.41 7.82
C GLY A 15 0.65 -3.64 8.51
N GLY A 16 -0.24 -4.52 8.97
CA GLY A 16 0.16 -5.76 9.61
C GLY A 16 -1.01 -6.63 10.05
N TYR A 17 -0.67 -7.67 10.78
CA TYR A 17 -1.61 -8.58 11.43
C TYR A 17 -1.26 -8.70 12.91
N ASP A 18 -2.26 -8.60 13.77
CA ASP A 18 -2.16 -8.97 15.17
C ASP A 18 -3.27 -9.97 15.55
N ARG A 19 -3.07 -10.70 16.65
CA ARG A 19 -3.99 -11.79 17.05
C ARG A 19 -5.31 -11.29 17.66
N GLU A 20 -5.34 -10.06 18.18
CA GLU A 20 -6.49 -9.46 18.86
C GLU A 20 -7.34 -8.61 17.89
N GLU A 21 -6.71 -7.75 17.07
CA GLU A 21 -7.42 -6.83 16.17
C GLU A 21 -7.46 -7.33 14.70
N GLY A 22 -6.64 -8.30 14.33
CA GLY A 22 -6.60 -8.89 13.00
C GLY A 22 -5.74 -8.10 12.03
N TYR A 23 -6.17 -7.99 10.76
CA TYR A 23 -5.45 -7.20 9.76
C TYR A 23 -5.82 -5.72 9.90
N SER A 24 -4.79 -4.88 10.03
CA SER A 24 -4.96 -3.44 10.19
C SER A 24 -4.03 -2.68 9.26
N LEU A 25 -4.52 -1.56 8.73
CA LEU A 25 -3.79 -0.65 7.87
C LEU A 25 -4.01 0.78 8.34
N TYR A 26 -2.93 1.53 8.47
CA TYR A 26 -2.93 2.91 8.92
C TYR A 26 -2.13 3.79 7.99
N VAL A 27 -2.64 4.99 7.75
CA VAL A 27 -1.92 6.07 7.08
C VAL A 27 -1.52 7.11 8.12
N LEU A 28 -0.25 7.51 8.10
CA LEU A 28 0.27 8.59 8.91
C LEU A 28 0.39 9.84 8.03
N ASP A 29 -0.36 10.88 8.36
CA ASP A 29 -0.24 12.18 7.69
C ASP A 29 1.04 12.93 8.12
N PRO A 30 1.50 13.94 7.35
CA PRO A 30 2.68 14.72 7.71
C PRO A 30 2.58 15.50 9.03
N LEU A 31 1.37 15.65 9.58
CA LEU A 31 1.12 16.30 10.88
C LEU A 31 1.14 15.31 12.06
N GLY A 32 1.24 14.01 11.76
CA GLY A 32 1.30 12.93 12.74
C GLY A 32 -0.07 12.34 13.09
N VAL A 33 -1.11 12.60 12.31
CA VAL A 33 -2.44 11.97 12.47
C VAL A 33 -2.38 10.58 11.88
N VAL A 34 -2.84 9.60 12.67
CA VAL A 34 -2.95 8.19 12.27
C VAL A 34 -4.41 7.90 11.96
N LEU A 35 -4.70 7.46 10.73
CA LEU A 35 -6.04 7.12 10.27
C LEU A 35 -6.09 5.66 9.83
N PRO A 36 -7.04 4.85 10.32
CA PRO A 36 -7.24 3.50 9.82
C PRO A 36 -7.86 3.52 8.42
N ASP A 37 -7.46 2.59 7.57
CA ASP A 37 -8.00 2.42 6.22
C ASP A 37 -8.17 0.93 5.87
N ASN A 38 -8.99 0.62 4.86
CA ASN A 38 -9.14 -0.74 4.35
C ASN A 38 -8.16 -1.05 3.22
N TYR A 39 -7.78 -0.02 2.48
CA TYR A 39 -6.78 -0.05 1.41
C TYR A 39 -6.28 1.38 1.20
N THR A 40 -5.07 1.55 0.72
CA THR A 40 -4.54 2.89 0.43
C THR A 40 -3.40 2.82 -0.57
N ALA A 41 -3.05 3.95 -1.16
CA ALA A 41 -1.89 4.12 -2.03
C ALA A 41 -1.33 5.52 -1.83
N LEU A 42 0.00 5.64 -1.85
CA LEU A 42 0.74 6.88 -1.65
C LEU A 42 1.73 7.11 -2.80
N GLY A 43 2.25 8.33 -2.94
CA GLY A 43 3.16 8.73 -4.01
C GLY A 43 2.48 9.28 -5.27
N THR A 44 3.28 9.56 -6.30
CA THR A 44 2.88 10.24 -7.55
C THR A 44 1.79 9.50 -8.33
N GLY A 45 1.73 8.18 -8.21
CA GLY A 45 0.76 7.31 -8.88
C GLY A 45 -0.49 6.99 -8.06
N ALA A 46 -0.64 7.55 -6.85
CA ALA A 46 -1.66 7.15 -5.89
C ALA A 46 -3.08 7.22 -6.44
N GLU A 47 -3.48 8.32 -7.10
CA GLU A 47 -4.85 8.47 -7.63
C GLU A 47 -5.20 7.38 -8.65
N VAL A 48 -4.25 7.02 -9.51
CA VAL A 48 -4.43 5.95 -10.50
C VAL A 48 -4.51 4.58 -9.81
N ALA A 49 -3.63 4.34 -8.83
CA ALA A 49 -3.61 3.10 -8.07
C ALA A 49 -4.92 2.91 -7.27
N ILE A 50 -5.41 3.94 -6.59
CA ILE A 50 -6.69 3.91 -5.85
C ILE A 50 -7.84 3.53 -6.77
N GLY A 51 -7.96 4.15 -7.95
CA GLY A 51 -9.04 3.82 -8.90
C GLY A 51 -9.00 2.35 -9.35
N VAL A 52 -7.81 1.75 -9.48
CA VAL A 52 -7.68 0.31 -9.78
C VAL A 52 -8.05 -0.53 -8.57
N ILE A 53 -7.58 -0.18 -7.36
CA ILE A 53 -7.91 -0.88 -6.12
C ILE A 53 -9.43 -0.91 -5.90
N GLU A 54 -10.10 0.25 -6.00
CA GLU A 54 -11.54 0.39 -5.82
C GLU A 54 -12.34 -0.52 -6.77
N SER A 55 -11.83 -0.77 -7.97
CA SER A 55 -12.51 -1.62 -8.96
C SER A 55 -12.48 -3.12 -8.63
N GLY A 56 -11.56 -3.55 -7.75
CA GLY A 56 -11.32 -4.97 -7.47
C GLY A 56 -11.34 -5.34 -5.98
N TYR A 57 -11.26 -4.38 -5.08
CA TYR A 57 -11.23 -4.63 -3.64
C TYR A 57 -12.61 -5.06 -3.12
N THR A 58 -12.60 -6.08 -2.28
CA THR A 58 -13.74 -6.47 -1.45
C THR A 58 -13.25 -6.76 -0.05
N ARG A 59 -14.13 -6.66 0.95
CA ARG A 59 -13.74 -6.92 2.36
C ARG A 59 -13.23 -8.34 2.59
N ASP A 60 -13.72 -9.29 1.81
CA ASP A 60 -13.38 -10.72 1.92
C ASP A 60 -12.40 -11.16 0.82
N ILE A 61 -11.62 -10.23 0.25
CA ILE A 61 -10.65 -10.52 -0.80
C ILE A 61 -9.60 -11.53 -0.31
N SER A 62 -9.29 -12.52 -1.15
CA SER A 62 -8.24 -13.49 -0.82
C SER A 62 -6.86 -12.86 -0.93
N LEU A 63 -5.86 -13.39 -0.20
CA LEU A 63 -4.47 -12.90 -0.30
C LEU A 63 -3.95 -12.96 -1.74
N VAL A 64 -4.35 -13.99 -2.51
CA VAL A 64 -3.97 -14.16 -3.92
C VAL A 64 -4.58 -13.06 -4.79
N ASP A 65 -5.87 -12.78 -4.61
CA ASP A 65 -6.54 -11.73 -5.39
C ASP A 65 -6.04 -10.33 -5.00
N ALA A 66 -5.77 -10.10 -3.72
CA ALA A 66 -5.20 -8.85 -3.22
C ALA A 66 -3.80 -8.60 -3.78
N ARG A 67 -2.96 -9.65 -3.86
CA ARG A 67 -1.66 -9.63 -4.52
C ARG A 67 -1.78 -9.21 -5.98
N GLU A 68 -2.64 -9.88 -6.76
CA GLU A 68 -2.84 -9.55 -8.17
C GLU A 68 -3.40 -8.14 -8.37
N LEU A 69 -4.27 -7.69 -7.47
CA LEU A 69 -4.81 -6.34 -7.47
C LEU A 69 -3.70 -5.31 -7.21
N ALA A 70 -2.85 -5.52 -6.20
CA ALA A 70 -1.73 -4.63 -5.88
C ALA A 70 -0.75 -4.49 -7.05
N ILE A 71 -0.34 -5.62 -7.67
CA ILE A 71 0.52 -5.63 -8.85
C ILE A 71 -0.11 -4.82 -9.99
N ARG A 72 -1.40 -5.03 -10.26
CA ARG A 72 -2.13 -4.33 -11.32
C ARG A 72 -2.21 -2.83 -11.05
N SER A 73 -2.43 -2.43 -9.80
CA SER A 73 -2.51 -1.03 -9.40
C SER A 73 -1.18 -0.32 -9.61
N VAL A 74 -0.08 -0.91 -9.13
CA VAL A 74 1.27 -0.34 -9.32
C VAL A 74 1.66 -0.30 -10.80
N LYS A 75 1.38 -1.38 -11.55
CA LYS A 75 1.66 -1.42 -12.99
C LYS A 75 0.89 -0.34 -13.76
N THR A 76 -0.39 -0.17 -13.47
CA THR A 76 -1.24 0.85 -14.12
C THR A 76 -0.75 2.26 -13.81
N ALA A 77 -0.39 2.52 -12.55
CA ALA A 77 0.18 3.79 -12.14
C ALA A 77 1.53 4.06 -12.81
N SER A 78 2.42 3.07 -12.87
CA SER A 78 3.76 3.19 -13.43
C SER A 78 3.77 3.40 -14.96
N MET A 79 2.78 2.89 -15.70
CA MET A 79 2.68 3.12 -17.15
C MET A 79 2.58 4.60 -17.54
N ARG A 80 2.21 5.49 -16.60
CA ARG A 80 2.06 6.93 -16.83
C ARG A 80 3.08 7.78 -16.09
N ASP A 81 4.03 7.17 -15.37
CA ASP A 81 5.02 7.87 -14.56
C ASP A 81 6.45 7.54 -15.05
N ALA A 82 7.14 8.53 -15.62
CA ALA A 82 8.51 8.38 -16.12
C ALA A 82 9.55 8.20 -15.01
N THR A 83 9.19 8.45 -13.75
CA THR A 83 10.06 8.27 -12.57
C THR A 83 9.90 6.91 -11.89
N SER A 84 8.92 6.12 -12.33
CA SER A 84 8.63 4.78 -11.83
C SER A 84 8.92 3.75 -12.93
N GLY A 85 9.69 2.70 -12.63
CA GLY A 85 9.99 1.67 -13.62
C GLY A 85 11.19 0.80 -13.25
N ASP A 86 10.90 -0.43 -12.83
CA ASP A 86 11.82 -1.57 -12.70
C ASP A 86 10.95 -2.81 -12.42
N GLY A 87 10.36 -2.84 -11.23
CA GLY A 87 9.42 -3.87 -10.81
C GLY A 87 8.62 -3.43 -9.59
N VAL A 88 7.92 -4.39 -8.98
CA VAL A 88 7.17 -4.24 -7.75
C VAL A 88 7.79 -5.14 -6.69
N ASP A 89 8.32 -4.55 -5.62
CA ASP A 89 8.60 -5.26 -4.39
C ASP A 89 7.29 -5.43 -3.59
N LEU A 90 6.96 -6.68 -3.26
CA LEU A 90 5.76 -7.02 -2.51
C LEU A 90 6.13 -7.65 -1.18
N LEU A 91 5.45 -7.19 -0.13
CA LEU A 91 5.44 -7.81 1.18
C LEU A 91 4.04 -8.36 1.45
N LEU A 92 3.91 -9.68 1.44
CA LEU A 92 2.67 -10.40 1.71
C LEU A 92 2.65 -10.83 3.18
N ILE A 93 1.68 -10.33 3.93
CA ILE A 93 1.52 -10.63 5.36
C ILE A 93 0.25 -11.44 5.55
N SER A 94 0.37 -12.57 6.24
CA SER A 94 -0.74 -13.40 6.71
C SER A 94 -0.56 -13.72 8.19
N GLU A 95 -1.61 -14.24 8.84
CA GLU A 95 -1.57 -14.66 10.25
C GLU A 95 -0.36 -15.54 10.61
N ASN A 96 0.06 -16.41 9.68
CA ASN A 96 1.06 -17.44 9.94
C ASN A 96 2.36 -17.26 9.16
N ASP A 97 2.44 -16.27 8.26
CA ASP A 97 3.53 -16.19 7.29
C ASP A 97 3.72 -14.77 6.75
N VAL A 98 4.98 -14.44 6.48
CA VAL A 98 5.39 -13.18 5.84
C VAL A 98 6.32 -13.54 4.68
N ARG A 99 5.98 -13.09 3.48
CA ARG A 99 6.75 -13.38 2.26
C ARG A 99 7.08 -12.11 1.52
N GLU A 100 8.29 -12.07 1.00
CA GLU A 100 8.76 -11.04 0.08
C GLU A 100 8.91 -11.63 -1.32
N GLU A 101 8.55 -10.84 -2.32
CA GLU A 101 8.77 -11.19 -3.72
C GLU A 101 8.96 -9.94 -4.57
N PHE A 102 9.72 -10.07 -5.65
CA PHE A 102 9.92 -9.02 -6.64
C PHE A 102 9.28 -9.42 -7.96
N ILE A 103 8.50 -8.51 -8.54
CA ILE A 103 7.80 -8.70 -9.82
C ILE A 103 8.35 -7.70 -10.84
N PRO A 104 9.15 -8.13 -11.83
CA PRO A 104 9.61 -7.24 -12.88
C PRO A 104 8.42 -6.75 -13.72
N LEU A 105 8.37 -5.45 -14.01
CA LEU A 105 7.26 -4.84 -14.77
C LEU A 105 7.54 -4.77 -16.27
N PHE A 106 8.79 -4.96 -16.70
CA PHE A 106 9.26 -4.90 -18.10
C PHE A 106 10.44 -5.84 -18.37
#